data_AF-A0A6G0KBW4-F1
#
_entry.id   AF-A0A6G0KBW4-F1
#
_cell.length_a   1.000
_cell.length_b   1.000
_cell.length_c   1.000
_cell.angle_alpha   90.00
_cell.angle_beta   90.00
_cell.angle_gamma   90.00
#
_symmetry.space_group_name_H-M   'P 1'
#
loop_
_entity.id
_entity.type
_entity.pdbx_description
1 polymer ?
#
loop_
_entity_poly.entity_id
_entity_poly.type
_entity_poly.pdbx_seq_one_letter_code
_entity_poly.pdbx_strand_id
1 'polypeptide(L)'
;MATTKTVLSFEGERELVTEARAHELVQSYADAEVQATPPAFTYITLRNKSYTLVAARVIAAFFSRLEARGAFAQLTSVDFADMIAGRPEDEALQVLATLCDALSSIKTLTRIDLSDNALGEKGVRACFGLLQNQEQLQHMYFCNNGISAAAAGVIAQEVLLFRGQDTPTKLETFHFYNNMSGDGGAIALAKLLPLSPALKDLRFSATRAQREGSLAFATAVASLKKLEKLDLSDNTFKAPGAKAIAAAVKNMPNLVEFNLRDAAIEDDGMVAIADALREGGAAAGLATLDVSGNDLTVESMPALGQVLRVSASLRVLQVEENEIGSKGATAIAKALKVGSPALEKVVANVNEIGASGALALVKAVVDKKAFAKLDIDGNQISADGVADIESLLESKNKSDVLGSLEDNDEDEEDEDDEEEEDEASSVEDVTVMLDKKLAIE
;
A
#
# COMPACT_ATOMS: atom_id res chain seq x y z
N MET A 1 2.20 34.97 -23.47
CA MET A 1 2.49 34.64 -22.06
C MET A 1 3.25 33.33 -22.09
N ALA A 2 4.55 33.34 -21.76
CA ALA A 2 5.31 32.10 -21.68
C ALA A 2 4.77 31.29 -20.49
N THR A 3 4.35 30.06 -20.74
CA THR A 3 3.99 29.09 -19.70
C THR A 3 5.21 28.88 -18.81
N THR A 4 5.18 29.41 -17.59
CA THR A 4 6.22 29.18 -16.59
C THR A 4 6.23 27.70 -16.27
N LYS A 5 7.27 26.96 -16.69
CA LYS A 5 7.44 25.57 -16.28
C LYS A 5 7.55 25.52 -14.75
N THR A 6 6.63 24.82 -14.10
CA THR A 6 6.64 24.56 -12.66
C THR A 6 7.35 23.26 -12.31
N VAL A 7 7.61 22.42 -13.32
CA VAL A 7 8.30 21.14 -13.20
C VAL A 7 9.65 21.22 -13.91
N LEU A 8 10.72 20.83 -13.20
CA LEU A 8 12.03 20.56 -13.77
C LEU A 8 12.17 19.04 -13.89
N SER A 9 12.11 18.56 -15.13
CA SER A 9 12.28 17.15 -15.48
C SER A 9 13.16 16.99 -16.71
N PHE A 10 13.83 15.85 -16.80
CA PHE A 10 14.52 15.38 -18.00
C PHE A 10 13.70 14.23 -18.60
N GLU A 11 12.61 14.55 -19.29
CA GLU A 11 11.71 13.54 -19.86
C GLU A 11 12.44 12.59 -20.84
N GLY A 12 11.93 11.36 -20.96
CA GLY A 12 12.44 10.35 -21.89
C GLY A 12 12.53 8.97 -21.27
N GLU A 13 13.08 8.02 -22.04
CA GLU A 13 13.28 6.64 -21.61
C GLU A 13 14.43 6.48 -20.59
N ARG A 14 14.53 5.28 -20.03
CA ARG A 14 15.62 4.89 -19.13
C ARG A 14 16.97 4.99 -19.85
N GLU A 15 17.88 5.79 -19.31
CA GLU A 15 19.22 5.96 -19.88
C GLU A 15 20.30 6.13 -18.81
N LEU A 16 21.55 5.85 -19.20
CA LEU A 16 22.73 6.29 -18.46
C LEU A 16 23.06 7.73 -18.88
N VAL A 17 23.03 8.65 -17.93
CA VAL A 17 23.38 10.04 -18.15
C VAL A 17 24.87 10.22 -17.92
N THR A 18 25.60 10.38 -19.03
CA THR A 18 27.01 10.78 -19.06
C THR A 18 27.16 12.29 -18.93
N GLU A 19 28.39 12.80 -18.82
CA GLU A 19 28.66 14.24 -18.78
C GLU A 19 28.11 14.98 -20.02
N ALA A 20 28.41 14.48 -21.22
CA ALA A 20 27.92 15.08 -22.47
C ALA A 20 26.38 15.11 -22.50
N ARG A 21 25.75 14.00 -22.07
CA ARG A 21 24.30 13.91 -22.00
C ARG A 21 23.72 14.88 -20.96
N ALA A 22 24.36 15.03 -19.80
CA ALA A 22 23.94 15.99 -18.79
C ALA A 22 23.98 17.43 -19.32
N HIS A 23 25.01 17.79 -20.09
CA HIS A 23 25.07 19.09 -20.76
C HIS A 23 23.93 19.32 -21.74
N GLU A 24 23.58 18.32 -22.56
CA GLU A 24 22.42 18.39 -23.46
C GLU A 24 21.10 18.58 -22.68
N LEU A 25 20.94 17.84 -21.58
CA LEU A 25 19.74 17.89 -20.74
C LEU A 25 19.56 19.27 -20.08
N VAL A 26 20.60 19.82 -19.45
CA VAL A 26 20.50 21.15 -18.82
C VAL A 26 20.37 22.27 -19.86
N GLN A 27 20.91 22.09 -21.07
CA GLN A 27 20.77 23.05 -22.17
C GLN A 27 19.30 23.24 -22.61
N SER A 28 18.44 22.24 -22.41
CA SER A 28 16.99 22.37 -22.63
C SER A 28 16.31 23.39 -21.70
N TYR A 29 17.03 23.85 -20.67
CA TYR A 29 16.63 24.89 -19.72
C TYR A 29 17.50 26.16 -19.83
N ALA A 30 18.27 26.36 -20.90
CA ALA A 30 19.13 27.54 -21.04
C ALA A 30 18.34 28.87 -20.89
N ASP A 31 17.10 28.92 -21.38
CA ASP A 31 16.23 30.09 -21.22
C ASP A 31 15.91 30.38 -19.75
N ALA A 32 15.77 29.35 -18.91
CA ALA A 32 15.54 29.49 -17.48
C ALA A 32 16.71 30.18 -16.75
N GLU A 33 17.90 30.19 -17.34
CA GLU A 33 19.08 30.83 -16.77
C GLU A 33 19.21 32.32 -17.16
N VAL A 34 18.62 32.73 -18.28
CA VAL A 34 18.81 34.08 -18.85
C VAL A 34 17.56 34.97 -18.82
N GLN A 35 16.35 34.41 -18.70
CA GLN A 35 15.11 35.20 -18.63
C GLN A 35 15.12 36.16 -17.43
N ALA A 36 14.63 37.40 -17.57
CA ALA A 36 14.65 38.43 -16.53
C ALA A 36 14.02 37.97 -15.20
N THR A 37 12.90 37.24 -15.28
CA THR A 37 12.27 36.57 -14.14
C THR A 37 12.61 35.08 -14.23
N PRO A 38 13.24 34.48 -13.19
CA PRO A 38 13.51 33.06 -13.19
C PRO A 38 12.20 32.26 -13.09
N PRO A 39 12.17 31.02 -13.61
CA PRO A 39 11.02 30.15 -13.41
C PRO A 39 10.83 29.83 -11.92
N ALA A 40 9.59 29.60 -11.51
CA ALA A 40 9.26 29.16 -10.16
C ALA A 40 8.97 27.66 -10.18
N PHE A 41 9.99 26.84 -9.96
CA PHE A 41 9.82 25.39 -9.91
C PHE A 41 9.21 24.98 -8.57
N THR A 42 8.17 24.16 -8.65
CA THR A 42 7.52 23.53 -7.49
C THR A 42 7.86 22.05 -7.37
N TYR A 43 8.36 21.44 -8.46
CA TYR A 43 8.71 20.02 -8.53
C TYR A 43 9.98 19.79 -9.33
N ILE A 44 10.90 18.98 -8.78
CA ILE A 44 12.07 18.44 -9.50
C ILE A 44 11.95 16.92 -9.56
N THR A 45 12.13 16.33 -10.74
CA THR A 45 12.30 14.88 -10.89
C THR A 45 13.53 14.55 -11.72
N LEU A 46 14.35 13.65 -11.18
CA LEU A 46 15.49 13.04 -11.87
C LEU A 46 15.25 11.54 -12.10
N ARG A 47 14.01 11.09 -11.91
CA ARG A 47 13.62 9.68 -11.92
C ARG A 47 14.01 8.93 -13.20
N ASN A 48 14.22 7.63 -13.05
CA ASN A 48 14.34 6.65 -14.14
C ASN A 48 15.55 6.93 -15.06
N LYS A 49 16.63 7.47 -14.50
CA LYS A 49 17.89 7.73 -15.21
C LYS A 49 19.05 7.46 -14.29
N SER A 50 20.04 6.71 -14.73
CA SER A 50 21.24 6.46 -13.92
C SER A 50 22.29 7.54 -14.22
N TYR A 51 22.78 8.26 -13.21
CA TYR A 51 23.75 9.34 -13.43
C TYR A 51 25.17 8.88 -13.10
N THR A 52 26.15 9.24 -13.95
CA THR A 52 27.55 9.18 -13.54
C THR A 52 27.87 10.31 -12.57
N LEU A 53 28.97 10.21 -11.83
CA LEU A 53 29.40 11.28 -10.93
C LEU A 53 29.62 12.61 -11.66
N VAL A 54 30.20 12.56 -12.87
CA VAL A 54 30.47 13.78 -13.64
C VAL A 54 29.16 14.42 -14.12
N ALA A 55 28.19 13.61 -14.56
CA ALA A 55 26.84 14.09 -14.90
C ALA A 55 26.14 14.73 -13.68
N ALA A 56 26.22 14.09 -12.52
CA ALA A 56 25.66 14.61 -11.27
C ALA A 56 26.24 15.99 -10.93
N ARG A 57 27.54 16.21 -11.13
CA ARG A 57 28.19 17.52 -10.92
C ARG A 57 27.69 18.59 -11.89
N VAL A 58 27.47 18.24 -13.16
CA VAL A 58 26.90 19.17 -14.16
C VAL A 58 25.49 19.61 -13.72
N ILE A 59 24.65 18.66 -13.30
CA ILE A 59 23.28 18.93 -12.84
C ILE A 59 23.27 19.72 -11.53
N ALA A 60 24.11 19.36 -10.56
CA ALA A 60 24.26 20.10 -9.31
C ALA A 60 24.68 21.55 -9.54
N ALA A 61 25.66 21.79 -10.42
CA ALA A 61 26.07 23.14 -10.79
C ALA A 61 24.93 23.93 -11.46
N PHE A 62 24.10 23.26 -12.25
CA PHE A 62 22.90 23.86 -12.83
C PHE A 62 21.85 24.21 -11.76
N PHE A 63 21.59 23.31 -10.81
CA PHE A 63 20.70 23.58 -9.66
C PHE A 63 21.18 24.79 -8.85
N SER A 64 22.47 24.89 -8.53
CA SER A 64 23.00 26.05 -7.80
C SER A 64 22.80 27.37 -8.55
N ARG A 65 22.92 27.37 -9.89
CA ARG A 65 22.65 28.58 -10.70
C ARG A 65 21.17 28.96 -10.69
N LEU A 66 20.26 27.99 -10.76
CA LEU A 66 18.83 28.24 -10.66
C LEU A 66 18.44 28.74 -9.25
N GLU A 67 18.98 28.11 -8.21
CA GLU A 67 18.72 28.49 -6.83
C GLU A 67 19.22 29.90 -6.51
N ALA A 68 20.41 30.29 -6.98
CA ALA A 68 20.96 31.63 -6.80
C ALA A 68 20.06 32.73 -7.38
N ARG A 69 19.18 32.38 -8.33
CA ARG A 69 18.19 33.28 -8.92
C ARG A 69 16.85 33.23 -8.19
N GLY A 70 16.67 32.32 -7.23
CA GLY A 70 15.42 32.11 -6.51
C GLY A 70 14.44 31.17 -7.21
N ALA A 71 14.89 30.40 -8.22
CA ALA A 71 14.00 29.53 -8.99
C ALA A 71 13.37 28.40 -8.16
N PHE A 72 13.97 28.05 -7.02
CA PHE A 72 13.51 27.01 -6.11
C PHE A 72 12.84 27.56 -4.84
N ALA A 73 12.54 28.85 -4.77
CA ALA A 73 11.88 29.45 -3.60
C ALA A 73 10.49 28.87 -3.30
N GLN A 74 9.85 28.24 -4.30
CA GLN A 74 8.55 27.56 -4.18
C GLN A 74 8.67 26.04 -4.34
N LEU A 75 9.89 25.49 -4.28
CA LEU A 75 10.11 24.06 -4.47
C LEU A 75 9.54 23.29 -3.29
N THR A 76 8.54 22.44 -3.53
CA THR A 76 7.87 21.66 -2.47
C THR A 76 8.07 20.16 -2.65
N SER A 77 8.47 19.70 -3.84
CA SER A 77 8.61 18.27 -4.11
C SER A 77 9.87 17.92 -4.89
N VAL A 78 10.54 16.86 -4.44
CA VAL A 78 11.67 16.24 -5.13
C VAL A 78 11.40 14.74 -5.30
N ASP A 79 11.64 14.24 -6.51
CA ASP A 79 11.55 12.84 -6.89
C ASP A 79 12.87 12.37 -7.51
N PHE A 80 13.69 11.74 -6.68
CA PHE A 80 15.01 11.22 -7.01
C PHE A 80 15.02 9.70 -7.05
N ALA A 81 13.88 9.07 -7.33
CA ALA A 81 13.81 7.62 -7.37
C ALA A 81 14.61 7.04 -8.55
N ASP A 82 15.22 5.86 -8.36
CA ASP A 82 15.87 5.09 -9.43
C ASP A 82 16.93 5.89 -10.21
N MET A 83 17.79 6.61 -9.50
CA MET A 83 18.76 7.54 -10.09
C MET A 83 20.21 7.03 -10.12
N ILE A 84 20.49 5.88 -9.49
CA ILE A 84 21.84 5.30 -9.38
C ILE A 84 21.94 3.84 -9.82
N ALA A 85 20.96 3.34 -10.57
CA ALA A 85 20.93 1.95 -10.99
C ALA A 85 22.19 1.52 -11.75
N GLY A 86 22.76 0.36 -11.36
CA GLY A 86 23.95 -0.19 -12.01
C GLY A 86 25.22 0.65 -11.86
N ARG A 87 25.30 1.54 -10.86
CA ARG A 87 26.53 2.25 -10.47
C ARG A 87 27.29 1.48 -9.39
N PRO A 88 28.64 1.47 -9.42
CA PRO A 88 29.43 0.99 -8.28
C PRO A 88 29.09 1.80 -7.01
N GLU A 89 29.11 1.14 -5.84
CA GLU A 89 28.71 1.75 -4.55
C GLU A 89 29.39 3.12 -4.31
N ASP A 90 30.71 3.21 -4.47
CA ASP A 90 31.45 4.46 -4.23
C ASP A 90 31.03 5.59 -5.17
N GLU A 91 30.71 5.29 -6.43
CA GLU A 91 30.22 6.30 -7.39
C GLU A 91 28.78 6.70 -7.07
N ALA A 92 27.92 5.71 -6.80
CA ALA A 92 26.53 5.89 -6.39
C ALA A 92 26.40 6.83 -5.19
N LEU A 93 27.17 6.61 -4.13
CA LEU A 93 27.16 7.45 -2.94
C LEU A 93 27.56 8.89 -3.24
N GLN A 94 28.56 9.09 -4.11
CA GLN A 94 28.98 10.42 -4.53
C GLN A 94 27.92 11.11 -5.41
N VAL A 95 27.22 10.36 -6.27
CA VAL A 95 26.10 10.88 -7.08
C VAL A 95 24.96 11.35 -6.17
N LEU A 96 24.53 10.50 -5.22
CA LEU A 96 23.49 10.83 -4.23
C LEU A 96 23.86 12.10 -3.46
N ALA A 97 25.06 12.15 -2.88
CA ALA A 97 25.55 13.31 -2.13
C ALA A 97 25.59 14.57 -3.00
N THR A 98 26.18 14.49 -4.18
CA THR A 98 26.32 15.64 -5.08
C THR A 98 24.95 16.26 -5.42
N LEU A 99 23.96 15.43 -5.75
CA LEU A 99 22.63 15.92 -6.14
C LEU A 99 21.78 16.36 -4.94
N CYS A 100 21.87 15.67 -3.81
CA CYS A 100 21.13 16.04 -2.60
C CYS A 100 21.68 17.30 -1.94
N ASP A 101 23.01 17.46 -1.90
CA ASP A 101 23.66 18.63 -1.30
C ASP A 101 23.41 19.89 -2.12
N ALA A 102 23.22 19.76 -3.43
CA ALA A 102 22.84 20.86 -4.31
C ALA A 102 21.46 21.46 -3.99
N LEU A 103 20.64 20.78 -3.18
CA LEU A 103 19.34 21.25 -2.71
C LEU A 103 19.32 21.45 -1.18
N SER A 104 20.48 21.51 -0.52
CA SER A 104 20.58 21.48 0.94
C SER A 104 20.02 22.71 1.66
N SER A 105 19.95 23.86 0.99
CA SER A 105 19.31 25.09 1.49
C SER A 105 17.78 25.07 1.35
N ILE A 106 17.21 24.14 0.58
CA ILE A 106 15.77 24.06 0.38
C ILE A 106 15.12 23.39 1.59
N LYS A 107 14.31 24.14 2.34
CA LYS A 107 13.57 23.67 3.54
C LYS A 107 12.05 23.78 3.42
N THR A 108 11.58 24.00 2.19
CA THR A 108 10.17 24.11 1.81
C THR A 108 9.57 22.77 1.38
N LEU A 109 10.35 21.68 1.38
CA LEU A 109 9.90 20.40 0.85
C LEU A 109 8.80 19.81 1.73
N THR A 110 7.69 19.47 1.07
CA THR A 110 6.59 18.69 1.63
C THR A 110 6.62 17.25 1.14
N ARG A 111 7.30 16.96 0.02
CA ARG A 111 7.41 15.62 -0.56
C ARG A 111 8.85 15.29 -0.97
N ILE A 112 9.35 14.14 -0.51
CA ILE A 112 10.62 13.56 -0.96
C ILE A 112 10.40 12.09 -1.32
N ASP A 113 10.76 11.72 -2.55
CA ASP A 113 10.81 10.33 -2.99
C ASP A 113 12.24 9.92 -3.33
N LEU A 114 12.76 8.92 -2.62
CA LEU A 114 14.10 8.35 -2.80
C LEU A 114 14.04 6.86 -3.16
N SER A 115 12.90 6.37 -3.64
CA SER A 115 12.68 4.94 -3.90
C SER A 115 13.66 4.37 -4.94
N ASP A 116 13.87 3.05 -4.94
CA ASP A 116 14.61 2.33 -5.98
C ASP A 116 16.10 2.74 -6.13
N ASN A 117 16.74 3.18 -5.03
CA ASN A 117 18.14 3.63 -5.03
C ASN A 117 19.06 2.75 -4.19
N ALA A 118 18.67 1.54 -3.76
CA ALA A 118 19.52 0.61 -2.99
C ALA A 118 20.38 1.32 -1.90
N LEU A 119 19.78 2.29 -1.18
CA LEU A 119 20.50 3.24 -0.34
C LEU A 119 21.31 2.58 0.79
N GLY A 120 20.76 1.56 1.44
CA GLY A 120 21.29 1.10 2.73
C GLY A 120 21.46 2.28 3.73
N GLU A 121 22.38 2.16 4.69
CA GLU A 121 22.65 3.28 5.61
C GLU A 121 23.49 4.39 4.95
N LYS A 122 24.55 4.01 4.21
CA LYS A 122 25.46 4.98 3.60
C LYS A 122 24.73 5.88 2.59
N GLY A 123 23.82 5.34 1.80
CA GLY A 123 23.03 6.10 0.83
C GLY A 123 22.04 7.04 1.50
N VAL A 124 21.37 6.63 2.59
CA VAL A 124 20.54 7.55 3.40
C VAL A 124 21.37 8.72 3.90
N ARG A 125 22.58 8.44 4.43
CA ARG A 125 23.51 9.48 4.90
C ARG A 125 24.02 10.38 3.77
N ALA A 126 24.29 9.82 2.59
CA ALA A 126 24.63 10.58 1.41
C ALA A 126 23.50 11.55 0.99
N CYS A 127 22.24 11.24 1.31
CA CYS A 127 21.10 12.11 1.01
C CYS A 127 20.83 13.19 2.09
N PHE A 128 21.69 13.37 3.09
CA PHE A 128 21.43 14.27 4.22
C PHE A 128 21.24 15.74 3.83
N GLY A 129 21.92 16.22 2.79
CA GLY A 129 21.68 17.57 2.26
C GLY A 129 20.20 17.81 1.99
N LEU A 130 19.53 16.84 1.35
CA LEU A 130 18.11 16.89 1.03
C LEU A 130 17.21 16.57 2.23
N LEU A 131 17.58 15.58 3.05
CA LEU A 131 16.72 15.00 4.09
C LEU A 131 16.66 15.83 5.39
N GLN A 132 17.74 16.49 5.79
CA GLN A 132 17.81 17.09 7.12
C GLN A 132 16.97 18.38 7.24
N ASN A 133 16.33 18.53 8.40
CA ASN A 133 15.60 19.73 8.82
C ASN A 133 14.41 20.13 7.94
N GLN A 134 13.73 19.16 7.30
CA GLN A 134 12.55 19.41 6.49
C GLN A 134 11.30 19.59 7.36
N GLU A 135 11.08 20.81 7.85
CA GLU A 135 10.00 21.13 8.80
C GLU A 135 8.57 21.00 8.25
N GLN A 136 8.45 21.02 6.93
CA GLN A 136 7.17 20.96 6.22
C GLN A 136 6.90 19.59 5.60
N LEU A 137 7.76 18.59 5.86
CA LEU A 137 7.68 17.28 5.22
C LEU A 137 6.37 16.56 5.60
N GLN A 138 5.60 16.22 4.58
CA GLN A 138 4.31 15.54 4.66
C GLN A 138 4.35 14.16 4.02
N HIS A 139 5.14 13.97 2.97
CA HIS A 139 5.16 12.74 2.19
C HIS A 139 6.60 12.25 2.02
N MET A 140 6.88 11.05 2.54
CA MET A 140 8.21 10.45 2.47
C MET A 140 8.12 9.01 1.93
N TYR A 141 8.94 8.73 0.92
CA TYR A 141 8.98 7.43 0.25
C TYR A 141 10.39 6.84 0.29
N PHE A 142 10.50 5.68 0.90
CA PHE A 142 11.70 4.85 0.96
C PHE A 142 11.39 3.43 0.46
N CYS A 143 10.84 3.30 -0.74
CA CYS A 143 10.50 2.00 -1.31
C CYS A 143 11.71 1.36 -2.01
N ASN A 144 11.89 0.05 -1.85
CA ASN A 144 12.89 -0.74 -2.58
C ASN A 144 14.33 -0.16 -2.46
N ASN A 145 14.76 0.12 -1.23
CA ASN A 145 16.03 0.81 -0.96
C ASN A 145 17.04 -0.06 -0.22
N GLY A 146 16.73 -1.33 0.05
CA GLY A 146 17.63 -2.18 0.83
C GLY A 146 17.98 -1.58 2.21
N ILE A 147 17.05 -0.82 2.81
CA ILE A 147 17.28 -0.16 4.11
C ILE A 147 17.48 -1.24 5.18
N SER A 148 18.61 -1.19 5.88
CA SER A 148 18.93 -2.05 7.03
C SER A 148 18.28 -1.55 8.33
N ALA A 149 18.34 -2.34 9.40
CA ALA A 149 17.87 -1.91 10.73
C ALA A 149 18.54 -0.60 11.21
N ALA A 150 19.85 -0.46 11.01
CA ALA A 150 20.59 0.74 11.38
C ALA A 150 20.13 1.96 10.58
N ALA A 151 19.97 1.79 9.26
CA ALA A 151 19.46 2.83 8.37
C ALA A 151 18.02 3.26 8.73
N ALA A 152 17.14 2.32 9.08
CA ALA A 152 15.80 2.62 9.59
C ALA A 152 15.86 3.42 10.91
N GLY A 153 16.83 3.12 11.77
CA GLY A 153 17.15 3.93 12.95
C GLY A 153 17.52 5.37 12.62
N VAL A 154 18.39 5.57 11.62
CA VAL A 154 18.78 6.90 11.12
C VAL A 154 17.57 7.65 10.56
N ILE A 155 16.76 6.99 9.71
CA ILE A 155 15.55 7.57 9.14
C ILE A 155 14.59 8.02 10.26
N ALA A 156 14.31 7.14 11.22
CA ALA A 156 13.40 7.46 12.31
C ALA A 156 13.93 8.62 13.17
N GLN A 157 15.17 8.54 13.65
CA GLN A 157 15.67 9.43 14.70
C GLN A 157 16.31 10.71 14.15
N GLU A 158 17.16 10.60 13.13
CA GLU A 158 17.95 11.73 12.62
C GLU A 158 17.20 12.49 11.51
N VAL A 159 16.34 11.82 10.74
CA VAL A 159 15.63 12.45 9.61
C VAL A 159 14.23 12.89 10.00
N LEU A 160 13.38 11.98 10.48
CA LEU A 160 11.95 12.25 10.67
C LEU A 160 11.63 12.78 12.08
N LEU A 161 12.40 12.39 13.09
CA LEU A 161 12.27 12.86 14.48
C LEU A 161 13.41 13.79 14.91
N PHE A 162 14.01 14.53 13.97
CA PHE A 162 15.16 15.41 14.23
C PHE A 162 14.93 16.47 15.31
N ARG A 163 13.65 16.79 15.62
CA ARG A 163 13.24 17.73 16.68
C ARG A 163 13.09 17.08 18.07
N GLY A 164 13.33 15.78 18.19
CA GLY A 164 13.08 15.02 19.41
C GLY A 164 11.61 14.63 19.57
N GLN A 165 11.26 14.15 20.78
CA GLN A 165 9.96 13.53 21.06
C GLN A 165 8.84 14.53 21.40
N ASP A 166 9.17 15.81 21.59
CA ASP A 166 8.18 16.83 22.02
C ASP A 166 7.48 17.53 20.85
N THR A 167 7.92 17.30 19.61
CA THR A 167 7.34 17.92 18.43
C THR A 167 6.81 16.86 17.47
N PRO A 168 5.47 16.76 17.27
CA PRO A 168 4.90 15.89 16.26
C PRO A 168 5.39 16.22 14.85
N THR A 169 5.54 15.19 14.02
CA THR A 169 5.78 15.32 12.59
C THR A 169 4.53 15.85 11.88
N LYS A 170 4.71 16.29 10.64
CA LYS A 170 3.61 16.66 9.73
C LYS A 170 3.33 15.57 8.70
N LEU A 171 3.87 14.36 8.89
CA LEU A 171 3.73 13.27 7.92
C LEU A 171 2.26 12.90 7.74
N GLU A 172 1.80 12.98 6.48
CA GLU A 172 0.52 12.48 6.00
C GLU A 172 0.70 11.16 5.24
N THR A 173 1.87 10.95 4.61
CA THR A 173 2.24 9.70 3.93
C THR A 173 3.63 9.23 4.34
N PHE A 174 3.73 7.95 4.71
CA PHE A 174 5.01 7.29 4.91
C PHE A 174 5.00 5.91 4.27
N HIS A 175 5.78 5.74 3.20
CA HIS A 175 5.90 4.48 2.49
C HIS A 175 7.29 3.88 2.67
N PHE A 176 7.32 2.71 3.27
CA PHE A 176 8.49 1.91 3.58
C PHE A 176 8.24 0.48 3.09
N TYR A 177 8.43 0.27 1.79
CA TYR A 177 8.16 -0.99 1.11
C TYR A 177 9.47 -1.66 0.66
N ASN A 178 9.53 -2.99 0.70
CA ASN A 178 10.61 -3.80 0.13
C ASN A 178 12.00 -3.38 0.65
N ASN A 179 12.19 -3.51 1.96
CA ASN A 179 13.43 -3.18 2.65
C ASN A 179 13.91 -4.36 3.51
N MET A 180 15.19 -4.36 3.87
CA MET A 180 15.80 -5.45 4.64
C MET A 180 16.04 -5.03 6.09
N SER A 181 15.04 -4.39 6.69
CA SER A 181 15.21 -3.72 7.98
C SER A 181 14.98 -4.67 9.15
N GLY A 182 14.19 -5.73 8.97
CA GLY A 182 13.91 -6.75 9.98
C GLY A 182 13.30 -6.18 11.25
N ASP A 183 13.35 -6.95 12.34
CA ASP A 183 12.77 -6.56 13.63
C ASP A 183 13.36 -5.26 14.18
N GLY A 184 14.69 -5.10 14.11
CA GLY A 184 15.36 -3.90 14.59
C GLY A 184 14.88 -2.63 13.87
N GLY A 185 14.63 -2.72 12.56
CA GLY A 185 14.08 -1.61 11.78
C GLY A 185 12.61 -1.34 12.08
N ALA A 186 11.79 -2.38 12.23
CA ALA A 186 10.40 -2.26 12.63
C ALA A 186 10.28 -1.55 13.98
N ILE A 187 11.07 -1.96 14.97
CA ILE A 187 11.11 -1.35 16.31
C ILE A 187 11.58 0.10 16.24
N ALA A 188 12.56 0.41 15.40
CA ALA A 188 13.03 1.78 15.22
C ALA A 188 11.95 2.68 14.62
N LEU A 189 11.27 2.22 13.56
CA LEU A 189 10.22 2.96 12.87
C LEU A 189 8.92 3.03 13.68
N ALA A 190 8.62 2.04 14.53
CA ALA A 190 7.47 2.07 15.42
C ALA A 190 7.46 3.32 16.34
N LYS A 191 8.65 3.83 16.71
CA LYS A 191 8.79 5.06 17.51
C LYS A 191 8.31 6.32 16.79
N LEU A 192 8.23 6.31 15.46
CA LEU A 192 7.76 7.43 14.64
C LEU A 192 6.24 7.60 14.73
N LEU A 193 5.48 6.50 14.84
CA LEU A 193 4.03 6.52 14.65
C LEU A 193 3.29 7.36 15.70
N PRO A 194 3.57 7.24 17.02
CA PRO A 194 2.91 8.08 18.03
C PRO A 194 3.18 9.58 17.85
N LEU A 195 4.28 9.92 17.18
CA LEU A 195 4.69 11.28 16.88
C LEU A 195 4.23 11.74 15.48
N SER A 196 3.48 10.92 14.76
CA SER A 196 2.99 11.22 13.40
C SER A 196 1.46 11.16 13.31
N PRO A 197 0.72 11.93 14.14
CA PRO A 197 -0.74 11.83 14.24
C PRO A 197 -1.50 12.32 12.99
N ALA A 198 -0.81 12.90 12.02
CA ALA A 198 -1.38 13.37 10.76
C ALA A 198 -1.39 12.30 9.65
N LEU A 199 -0.79 11.12 9.88
CA LEU A 199 -0.71 10.06 8.88
C LEU A 199 -2.11 9.61 8.43
N LYS A 200 -2.28 9.60 7.11
CA LYS A 200 -3.45 9.07 6.39
C LYS A 200 -3.10 7.86 5.55
N ASP A 201 -1.86 7.78 5.07
CA ASP A 201 -1.39 6.72 4.19
C ASP A 201 -0.07 6.13 4.72
N LEU A 202 -0.16 4.91 5.25
CA LEU A 202 0.98 4.20 5.81
C LEU A 202 1.18 2.87 5.09
N ARG A 203 2.37 2.70 4.52
CA ARG A 203 2.83 1.43 3.96
C ARG A 203 4.09 0.98 4.68
N PHE A 204 3.99 -0.13 5.39
CA PHE A 204 5.10 -0.83 6.03
C PHE A 204 5.04 -2.29 5.57
N SER A 205 5.58 -2.56 4.38
CA SER A 205 5.37 -3.82 3.66
C SER A 205 6.68 -4.41 3.17
N ALA A 206 6.80 -5.74 3.12
CA ALA A 206 8.00 -6.45 2.66
C ALA A 206 9.27 -5.96 3.38
N THR A 207 9.20 -5.82 4.71
CA THR A 207 10.30 -5.23 5.51
C THR A 207 11.20 -6.29 6.16
N ARG A 208 10.84 -7.57 5.97
CA ARG A 208 11.41 -8.75 6.63
C ARG A 208 11.22 -8.75 8.15
N ALA A 209 10.32 -7.91 8.68
CA ALA A 209 9.97 -7.93 10.09
C ALA A 209 9.36 -9.29 10.45
N GLN A 210 9.87 -9.87 11.54
CA GLN A 210 9.37 -11.09 12.13
C GLN A 210 8.47 -10.74 13.33
N ARG A 211 8.17 -11.72 14.18
CA ARG A 211 7.13 -11.60 15.21
C ARG A 211 7.35 -10.43 16.16
N GLU A 212 8.59 -10.20 16.62
CA GLU A 212 8.90 -9.17 17.61
C GLU A 212 8.74 -7.76 17.01
N GLY A 213 9.34 -7.53 15.84
CA GLY A 213 9.27 -6.24 15.17
C GLY A 213 7.88 -5.90 14.69
N SER A 214 7.20 -6.87 14.08
CA SER A 214 5.83 -6.73 13.59
C SER A 214 4.86 -6.42 14.73
N LEU A 215 4.99 -7.08 15.89
CA LEU A 215 4.18 -6.76 17.08
C LEU A 215 4.43 -5.34 17.58
N ALA A 216 5.69 -4.92 17.67
CA ALA A 216 6.03 -3.56 18.10
C ALA A 216 5.45 -2.51 17.14
N PHE A 217 5.54 -2.76 15.83
CA PHE A 217 5.00 -1.88 14.81
C PHE A 217 3.46 -1.82 14.85
N ALA A 218 2.79 -2.98 14.86
CA ALA A 218 1.33 -3.07 14.98
C ALA A 218 0.80 -2.36 16.24
N THR A 219 1.50 -2.51 17.37
CA THR A 219 1.13 -1.83 18.62
C THR A 219 1.21 -0.31 18.46
N ALA A 220 2.24 0.19 17.79
CA ALA A 220 2.41 1.63 17.54
C ALA A 220 1.40 2.19 16.53
N VAL A 221 0.93 1.38 15.56
CA VAL A 221 -0.13 1.75 14.59
C VAL A 221 -1.41 2.18 15.30
N ALA A 222 -1.70 1.66 16.51
CA ALA A 222 -2.86 2.07 17.30
C ALA A 222 -2.91 3.57 17.65
N SER A 223 -1.78 4.30 17.55
CA SER A 223 -1.74 5.75 17.74
C SER A 223 -2.34 6.55 16.56
N LEU A 224 -2.50 5.94 15.38
CA LEU A 224 -2.80 6.63 14.13
C LEU A 224 -4.31 6.64 13.83
N LYS A 225 -5.04 7.62 14.36
CA LYS A 225 -6.51 7.67 14.26
C LYS A 225 -7.06 8.23 12.94
N LYS A 226 -6.20 8.75 12.08
CA LYS A 226 -6.57 9.40 10.81
C LYS A 226 -6.23 8.56 9.57
N LEU A 227 -5.80 7.31 9.76
CA LEU A 227 -5.46 6.45 8.62
C LEU A 227 -6.67 6.20 7.73
N GLU A 228 -6.42 6.36 6.44
CA GLU A 228 -7.29 6.05 5.31
C GLU A 228 -6.75 4.85 4.52
N LYS A 229 -5.42 4.67 4.50
CA LYS A 229 -4.74 3.54 3.85
C LYS A 229 -3.73 2.92 4.78
N LEU A 230 -3.83 1.61 4.97
CA LEU A 230 -2.90 0.83 5.78
C LEU A 230 -2.47 -0.41 5.01
N ASP A 231 -1.19 -0.48 4.67
CA ASP A 231 -0.56 -1.65 4.07
C ASP A 231 0.52 -2.19 5.00
N LEU A 232 0.30 -3.39 5.52
CA LEU A 232 1.21 -4.14 6.38
C LEU A 232 1.69 -5.44 5.73
N SER A 233 1.44 -5.62 4.43
CA SER A 233 1.68 -6.88 3.71
C SER A 233 3.13 -7.38 3.79
N ASP A 234 3.33 -8.69 3.63
CA ASP A 234 4.65 -9.33 3.62
C ASP A 234 5.50 -8.99 4.86
N ASN A 235 4.91 -9.21 6.03
CA ASN A 235 5.57 -9.21 7.34
C ASN A 235 4.94 -10.29 8.24
N THR A 236 5.69 -10.83 9.19
CA THR A 236 5.17 -11.91 10.04
C THR A 236 4.53 -11.37 11.31
N PHE A 237 3.19 -11.24 11.37
CA PHE A 237 2.50 -10.76 12.58
C PHE A 237 2.13 -11.88 13.55
N LYS A 238 1.62 -13.01 13.03
CA LYS A 238 1.05 -14.10 13.83
C LYS A 238 -0.05 -13.60 14.79
N ALA A 239 -0.63 -14.50 15.60
CA ALA A 239 -1.74 -14.15 16.48
C ALA A 239 -1.53 -12.91 17.37
N PRO A 240 -0.35 -12.67 18.01
CA PRO A 240 -0.14 -11.46 18.81
C PRO A 240 -0.15 -10.17 17.98
N GLY A 241 0.49 -10.18 16.81
CA GLY A 241 0.52 -9.03 15.92
C GLY A 241 -0.87 -8.75 15.34
N ALA A 242 -1.62 -9.79 14.94
CA ALA A 242 -2.99 -9.66 14.45
C ALA A 242 -3.94 -9.05 15.51
N LYS A 243 -3.81 -9.45 16.78
CA LYS A 243 -4.56 -8.82 17.90
C LYS A 243 -4.19 -7.35 18.10
N ALA A 244 -2.93 -6.99 17.93
CA ALA A 244 -2.49 -5.60 17.99
C ALA A 244 -3.05 -4.77 16.80
N ILE A 245 -3.07 -5.36 15.60
CA ILE A 245 -3.71 -4.78 14.41
C ILE A 245 -5.21 -4.56 14.67
N ALA A 246 -5.93 -5.57 15.16
CA ALA A 246 -7.34 -5.47 15.52
C ALA A 246 -7.59 -4.30 16.51
N ALA A 247 -6.80 -4.21 17.58
CA ALA A 247 -6.90 -3.11 18.54
C ALA A 247 -6.67 -1.73 17.90
N ALA A 248 -5.78 -1.65 16.91
CA ALA A 248 -5.50 -0.43 16.17
C ALA A 248 -6.67 -0.03 15.26
N VAL A 249 -7.12 -0.92 14.37
CA VAL A 249 -8.14 -0.63 13.34
C VAL A 249 -9.53 -0.36 13.92
N LYS A 250 -9.82 -0.87 15.13
CA LYS A 250 -11.04 -0.51 15.89
C LYS A 250 -11.23 0.99 16.08
N ASN A 251 -10.16 1.78 15.97
CA ASN A 251 -10.20 3.23 16.13
C ASN A 251 -9.85 3.98 14.83
N MET A 252 -10.06 3.38 13.67
CA MET A 252 -9.76 3.96 12.35
C MET A 252 -11.01 4.01 11.48
N PRO A 253 -12.02 4.83 11.83
CA PRO A 253 -13.31 4.85 11.14
C PRO A 253 -13.22 5.34 9.68
N ASN A 254 -12.11 5.97 9.30
CA ASN A 254 -11.89 6.51 7.95
C ASN A 254 -11.08 5.55 7.06
N LEU A 255 -10.80 4.31 7.50
CA LEU A 255 -10.01 3.36 6.72
C LEU A 255 -10.77 2.95 5.44
N VAL A 256 -10.14 3.19 4.29
CA VAL A 256 -10.67 2.92 2.95
C VAL A 256 -9.92 1.77 2.28
N GLU A 257 -8.62 1.64 2.51
CA GLU A 257 -7.79 0.56 1.96
C GLU A 257 -7.05 -0.14 3.09
N PHE A 258 -7.21 -1.46 3.17
CA PHE A 258 -6.53 -2.27 4.16
C PHE A 258 -5.92 -3.51 3.52
N ASN A 259 -4.58 -3.58 3.56
CA ASN A 259 -3.81 -4.67 2.98
C ASN A 259 -3.00 -5.40 4.06
N LEU A 260 -3.31 -6.69 4.21
CA LEU A 260 -2.67 -7.66 5.07
C LEU A 260 -2.18 -8.88 4.27
N ARG A 261 -1.96 -8.76 2.97
CA ARG A 261 -1.44 -9.87 2.16
C ARG A 261 -0.15 -10.44 2.77
N ASP A 262 -0.02 -11.76 2.88
CA ASP A 262 1.19 -12.41 3.40
C ASP A 262 1.59 -11.92 4.81
N ALA A 263 0.60 -11.63 5.67
CA ALA A 263 0.80 -11.12 7.02
C ALA A 263 0.84 -12.21 8.11
N ALA A 264 0.56 -13.46 7.73
CA ALA A 264 0.43 -14.61 8.61
C ALA A 264 -0.50 -14.34 9.81
N ILE A 265 -1.70 -13.80 9.56
CA ILE A 265 -2.64 -13.46 10.65
C ILE A 265 -3.39 -14.67 11.21
N GLU A 266 -3.57 -15.73 10.42
CA GLU A 266 -4.32 -16.95 10.78
C GLU A 266 -5.79 -16.66 11.18
N ASP A 267 -6.61 -17.70 11.36
CA ASP A 267 -8.05 -17.54 11.60
C ASP A 267 -8.39 -16.68 12.82
N ASP A 268 -7.75 -16.94 13.97
CA ASP A 268 -7.90 -16.15 15.21
C ASP A 268 -7.63 -14.66 14.98
N GLY A 269 -6.64 -14.35 14.14
CA GLY A 269 -6.28 -12.98 13.78
C GLY A 269 -7.35 -12.34 12.92
N MET A 270 -7.82 -13.04 11.88
CA MET A 270 -8.87 -12.56 10.99
C MET A 270 -10.18 -12.34 11.74
N VAL A 271 -10.57 -13.23 12.65
CA VAL A 271 -11.76 -13.04 13.50
C VAL A 271 -11.65 -11.76 14.32
N ALA A 272 -10.53 -11.56 15.02
CA ALA A 272 -10.31 -10.36 15.83
C ALA A 272 -10.33 -9.07 14.99
N ILE A 273 -9.74 -9.11 13.79
CA ILE A 273 -9.71 -7.98 12.86
C ILE A 273 -11.12 -7.69 12.32
N ALA A 274 -11.88 -8.72 11.93
CA ALA A 274 -13.24 -8.58 11.45
C ALA A 274 -14.16 -7.93 12.48
N ASP A 275 -14.10 -8.38 13.73
CA ASP A 275 -14.85 -7.78 14.84
C ASP A 275 -14.45 -6.32 15.04
N ALA A 276 -13.15 -6.02 15.04
CA ALA A 276 -12.64 -4.66 15.19
C ALA A 276 -13.10 -3.72 14.06
N LEU A 277 -13.09 -4.17 12.80
CA LEU A 277 -13.56 -3.38 11.66
C LEU A 277 -15.05 -3.04 11.76
N ARG A 278 -15.87 -3.99 12.25
CA ARG A 278 -17.30 -3.78 12.46
C ARG A 278 -17.56 -2.83 13.63
N GLU A 279 -16.98 -3.12 14.79
CA GLU A 279 -17.17 -2.33 16.01
C GLU A 279 -16.61 -0.91 15.87
N GLY A 280 -15.51 -0.75 15.14
CA GLY A 280 -14.86 0.53 14.86
C GLY A 280 -15.53 1.34 13.74
N GLY A 281 -16.49 0.76 13.02
CA GLY A 281 -17.23 1.42 11.94
C GLY A 281 -16.48 1.51 10.60
N ALA A 282 -15.21 1.10 10.55
CA ALA A 282 -14.39 1.11 9.34
C ALA A 282 -14.97 0.22 8.23
N ALA A 283 -15.61 -0.89 8.59
CA ALA A 283 -16.16 -1.86 7.64
C ALA A 283 -17.07 -1.23 6.56
N ALA A 284 -17.88 -0.23 6.91
CA ALA A 284 -18.81 0.42 5.98
C ALA A 284 -18.13 1.33 4.94
N GLY A 285 -16.98 1.92 5.30
CA GLY A 285 -16.20 2.83 4.45
C GLY A 285 -15.10 2.14 3.64
N LEU A 286 -14.76 0.89 3.97
CA LEU A 286 -13.70 0.15 3.32
C LEU A 286 -14.03 -0.10 1.84
N ALA A 287 -13.16 0.33 0.94
CA ALA A 287 -13.25 0.14 -0.50
C ALA A 287 -12.39 -1.05 -0.98
N THR A 288 -11.30 -1.35 -0.29
CA THR A 288 -10.42 -2.48 -0.61
C THR A 288 -9.99 -3.21 0.66
N LEU A 289 -10.18 -4.53 0.65
CA LEU A 289 -9.67 -5.45 1.66
C LEU A 289 -8.85 -6.53 0.97
N ASP A 290 -7.60 -6.66 1.37
CA ASP A 290 -6.73 -7.75 0.94
C ASP A 290 -6.22 -8.50 2.17
N VAL A 291 -6.62 -9.77 2.27
CA VAL A 291 -6.20 -10.72 3.31
C VAL A 291 -5.64 -12.00 2.68
N SER A 292 -5.10 -11.89 1.48
CA SER A 292 -4.49 -13.02 0.74
C SER A 292 -3.27 -13.59 1.47
N GLY A 293 -2.93 -14.88 1.32
CA GLY A 293 -1.68 -15.44 1.86
C GLY A 293 -1.61 -15.48 3.39
N ASN A 294 -2.70 -15.81 4.09
CA ASN A 294 -2.78 -15.65 5.55
C ASN A 294 -3.09 -16.92 6.34
N ASP A 295 -3.03 -18.08 5.69
CA ASP A 295 -3.42 -19.37 6.27
C ASP A 295 -4.85 -19.31 6.84
N LEU A 296 -5.77 -18.64 6.13
CA LEU A 296 -7.17 -18.52 6.53
C LEU A 296 -7.96 -19.75 6.07
N THR A 297 -8.73 -20.34 6.97
CA THR A 297 -9.57 -21.51 6.68
C THR A 297 -11.05 -21.14 6.73
N VAL A 298 -11.93 -22.14 6.59
CA VAL A 298 -13.37 -22.00 6.80
C VAL A 298 -13.72 -21.38 8.17
N GLU A 299 -12.87 -21.50 9.20
CA GLU A 299 -13.15 -21.05 10.57
C GLU A 299 -13.34 -19.53 10.67
N SER A 300 -12.57 -18.72 9.93
CA SER A 300 -12.67 -17.25 9.98
C SER A 300 -13.68 -16.65 8.99
N MET A 301 -14.17 -17.44 8.03
CA MET A 301 -15.08 -16.96 6.98
C MET A 301 -16.43 -16.43 7.50
N PRO A 302 -17.05 -16.97 8.55
CA PRO A 302 -18.23 -16.36 9.16
C PRO A 302 -17.97 -14.93 9.65
N ALA A 303 -16.82 -14.67 10.27
CA ALA A 303 -16.45 -13.34 10.77
C ALA A 303 -16.18 -12.37 9.61
N LEU A 304 -15.42 -12.80 8.58
CA LEU A 304 -15.24 -12.03 7.36
C LEU A 304 -16.59 -11.73 6.68
N GLY A 305 -17.49 -12.72 6.60
CA GLY A 305 -18.84 -12.55 6.07
C GLY A 305 -19.64 -11.48 6.80
N GLN A 306 -19.48 -11.34 8.12
CA GLN A 306 -20.15 -10.27 8.87
C GLN A 306 -19.62 -8.87 8.51
N VAL A 307 -18.33 -8.73 8.15
CA VAL A 307 -17.77 -7.48 7.60
C VAL A 307 -18.42 -7.20 6.24
N LEU A 308 -18.40 -8.19 5.33
CA LEU A 308 -18.92 -8.04 3.96
C LEU A 308 -20.41 -7.65 3.91
N ARG A 309 -21.21 -8.11 4.88
CA ARG A 309 -22.64 -7.74 5.01
C ARG A 309 -22.85 -6.24 5.25
N VAL A 310 -21.93 -5.58 5.94
CA VAL A 310 -22.05 -4.15 6.29
C VAL A 310 -21.15 -3.25 5.44
N SER A 311 -20.28 -3.81 4.61
CA SER A 311 -19.38 -3.06 3.74
C SER A 311 -20.07 -2.45 2.52
N ALA A 312 -20.75 -1.33 2.71
CA ALA A 312 -21.48 -0.64 1.63
C ALA A 312 -20.58 -0.14 0.49
N SER A 313 -19.32 0.18 0.81
CA SER A 313 -18.37 0.82 -0.12
C SER A 313 -17.35 -0.15 -0.73
N LEU A 314 -17.35 -1.43 -0.35
CA LEU A 314 -16.33 -2.39 -0.78
C LEU A 314 -16.41 -2.63 -2.28
N ARG A 315 -15.30 -2.39 -2.96
CA ARG A 315 -15.12 -2.59 -4.41
C ARG A 315 -14.25 -3.79 -4.71
N VAL A 316 -13.22 -4.03 -3.91
CA VAL A 316 -12.24 -5.09 -4.16
C VAL A 316 -12.08 -5.93 -2.88
N LEU A 317 -12.33 -7.22 -3.00
CA LEU A 317 -12.03 -8.23 -1.98
C LEU A 317 -10.98 -9.19 -2.53
N GLN A 318 -9.88 -9.38 -1.81
CA GLN A 318 -8.85 -10.35 -2.14
C GLN A 318 -8.63 -11.28 -0.95
N VAL A 319 -8.77 -12.58 -1.21
CA VAL A 319 -8.60 -13.68 -0.26
C VAL A 319 -7.75 -14.80 -0.89
N GLU A 320 -7.00 -14.50 -1.95
CA GLU A 320 -6.15 -15.45 -2.70
C GLU A 320 -5.14 -16.16 -1.80
N GLU A 321 -4.67 -17.35 -2.18
CA GLU A 321 -3.62 -18.08 -1.45
C GLU A 321 -4.00 -18.30 0.02
N ASN A 322 -5.16 -18.91 0.26
CA ASN A 322 -5.62 -19.34 1.58
C ASN A 322 -6.19 -20.77 1.47
N GLU A 323 -6.85 -21.28 2.53
CA GLU A 323 -7.37 -22.64 2.62
C GLU A 323 -8.89 -22.60 2.94
N ILE A 324 -9.63 -21.68 2.32
CA ILE A 324 -11.02 -21.40 2.74
C ILE A 324 -12.00 -22.53 2.38
N GLY A 325 -11.70 -23.30 1.33
CA GLY A 325 -12.52 -24.41 0.83
C GLY A 325 -13.90 -23.99 0.29
N SER A 326 -14.63 -24.95 -0.28
CA SER A 326 -16.00 -24.73 -0.79
C SER A 326 -16.97 -24.17 0.27
N LYS A 327 -16.84 -24.62 1.53
CA LYS A 327 -17.67 -24.16 2.65
C LYS A 327 -17.38 -22.70 3.00
N GLY A 328 -16.12 -22.29 3.04
CA GLY A 328 -15.72 -20.91 3.25
C GLY A 328 -16.17 -20.00 2.11
N ALA A 329 -15.98 -20.44 0.85
CA ALA A 329 -16.46 -19.73 -0.34
C ALA A 329 -17.98 -19.53 -0.29
N THR A 330 -18.74 -20.55 0.13
CA THR A 330 -20.19 -20.47 0.30
C THR A 330 -20.60 -19.48 1.40
N ALA A 331 -19.86 -19.41 2.51
CA ALA A 331 -20.09 -18.42 3.56
C ALA A 331 -19.86 -16.98 3.06
N ILE A 332 -18.78 -16.75 2.31
CA ILE A 332 -18.53 -15.47 1.62
C ILE A 332 -19.68 -15.15 0.65
N ALA A 333 -20.08 -16.12 -0.19
CA ALA A 333 -21.15 -15.94 -1.16
C ALA A 333 -22.49 -15.55 -0.49
N LYS A 334 -22.88 -16.22 0.61
CA LYS A 334 -24.07 -15.89 1.40
C LYS A 334 -24.00 -14.45 1.92
N ALA A 335 -22.83 -13.98 2.37
CA ALA A 335 -22.64 -12.61 2.83
C ALA A 335 -22.71 -11.59 1.67
N LEU A 336 -22.05 -11.87 0.55
CA LEU A 336 -22.03 -11.01 -0.64
C LEU A 336 -23.41 -10.85 -1.28
N LYS A 337 -24.30 -11.85 -1.21
CA LYS A 337 -25.69 -11.70 -1.68
C LYS A 337 -26.45 -10.59 -0.94
N VAL A 338 -26.15 -10.37 0.33
CA VAL A 338 -26.84 -9.41 1.20
C VAL A 338 -26.11 -8.05 1.27
N GLY A 339 -24.78 -8.06 1.30
CA GLY A 339 -23.95 -6.87 1.45
C GLY A 339 -23.14 -6.50 0.21
N SER A 340 -22.17 -5.59 0.39
CA SER A 340 -21.20 -5.19 -0.63
C SER A 340 -21.82 -4.90 -2.01
N PRO A 341 -22.79 -3.96 -2.11
CA PRO A 341 -23.48 -3.67 -3.37
C PRO A 341 -22.56 -2.99 -4.41
N ALA A 342 -21.48 -2.34 -3.96
CA ALA A 342 -20.51 -1.65 -4.80
C ALA A 342 -19.36 -2.55 -5.29
N LEU A 343 -19.42 -3.86 -5.03
CA LEU A 343 -18.35 -4.79 -5.33
C LEU A 343 -18.10 -4.89 -6.84
N GLU A 344 -16.84 -4.72 -7.22
CA GLU A 344 -16.35 -4.74 -8.60
C GLU A 344 -15.49 -5.97 -8.86
N LYS A 345 -14.69 -6.40 -7.87
CA LYS A 345 -13.72 -7.47 -8.02
C LYS A 345 -13.64 -8.38 -6.80
N VAL A 346 -13.62 -9.69 -7.02
CA VAL A 346 -13.25 -10.72 -6.04
C VAL A 346 -12.08 -11.51 -6.61
N VAL A 347 -11.03 -11.68 -5.80
CA VAL A 347 -9.91 -12.58 -6.09
C VAL A 347 -9.86 -13.63 -4.99
N ALA A 348 -10.06 -14.88 -5.38
CA ALA A 348 -10.04 -16.06 -4.52
C ALA A 348 -9.35 -17.23 -5.23
N ASN A 349 -8.29 -16.93 -6.00
CA ASN A 349 -7.44 -17.96 -6.59
C ASN A 349 -6.76 -18.77 -5.47
N VAL A 350 -6.41 -20.03 -5.73
CA VAL A 350 -5.61 -20.87 -4.81
C VAL A 350 -6.20 -20.89 -3.40
N ASN A 351 -7.38 -21.52 -3.28
CA ASN A 351 -8.20 -21.50 -2.07
C ASN A 351 -8.89 -22.85 -1.77
N GLU A 352 -8.52 -23.92 -2.49
CA GLU A 352 -9.14 -25.25 -2.37
C GLU A 352 -10.66 -25.22 -2.61
N ILE A 353 -11.12 -24.33 -3.51
CA ILE A 353 -12.55 -24.17 -3.79
C ILE A 353 -12.99 -25.19 -4.84
N GLY A 354 -13.90 -26.08 -4.45
CA GLY A 354 -14.58 -27.00 -5.37
C GLY A 354 -15.70 -26.34 -6.20
N ALA A 355 -16.31 -27.11 -7.09
CA ALA A 355 -17.34 -26.62 -8.01
C ALA A 355 -18.53 -25.97 -7.29
N SER A 356 -18.99 -26.57 -6.19
CA SER A 356 -20.12 -26.06 -5.40
C SER A 356 -19.85 -24.64 -4.83
N GLY A 357 -18.68 -24.44 -4.23
CA GLY A 357 -18.25 -23.15 -3.68
C GLY A 357 -18.03 -22.09 -4.76
N ALA A 358 -17.40 -22.47 -5.87
CA ALA A 358 -17.19 -21.60 -7.02
C ALA A 358 -18.52 -21.13 -7.63
N LEU A 359 -19.46 -22.05 -7.83
CA LEU A 359 -20.80 -21.73 -8.32
C LEU A 359 -21.56 -20.83 -7.34
N ALA A 360 -21.40 -21.01 -6.03
CA ALA A 360 -21.98 -20.13 -5.02
C ALA A 360 -21.46 -18.70 -5.14
N LEU A 361 -20.15 -18.50 -5.32
CA LEU A 361 -19.53 -17.19 -5.55
C LEU A 361 -20.07 -16.53 -6.81
N VAL A 362 -20.13 -17.25 -7.93
CA VAL A 362 -20.68 -16.75 -9.21
C VAL A 362 -22.13 -16.28 -9.01
N LYS A 363 -22.98 -17.11 -8.40
CA LYS A 363 -24.37 -16.77 -8.09
C LYS A 363 -24.50 -15.53 -7.19
N ALA A 364 -23.54 -15.28 -6.30
CA ALA A 364 -23.56 -14.13 -5.41
C ALA A 364 -23.17 -12.80 -6.08
N VAL A 365 -22.31 -12.85 -7.10
CA VAL A 365 -21.74 -11.65 -7.74
C VAL A 365 -22.35 -11.32 -9.09
N VAL A 366 -22.90 -12.31 -9.82
CA VAL A 366 -23.37 -12.15 -11.20
C VAL A 366 -24.48 -11.10 -11.34
N ASP A 367 -25.34 -10.92 -10.34
CA ASP A 367 -26.44 -9.94 -10.40
C ASP A 367 -26.03 -8.55 -9.85
N LYS A 368 -24.80 -8.39 -9.35
CA LYS A 368 -24.30 -7.08 -8.90
C LYS A 368 -24.00 -6.19 -10.11
N LYS A 369 -24.46 -4.94 -10.03
CA LYS A 369 -24.40 -3.98 -11.15
C LYS A 369 -22.98 -3.53 -11.49
N ALA A 370 -22.14 -3.35 -10.47
CA ALA A 370 -20.78 -2.85 -10.63
C ALA A 370 -19.75 -3.99 -10.84
N PHE A 371 -20.18 -5.25 -10.73
CA PHE A 371 -19.27 -6.38 -10.71
C PHE A 371 -18.68 -6.65 -12.08
N ALA A 372 -17.35 -6.73 -12.13
CA ALA A 372 -16.54 -6.74 -13.34
C ALA A 372 -15.52 -7.88 -13.37
N LYS A 373 -15.08 -8.43 -12.22
CA LYS A 373 -14.07 -9.49 -12.22
C LYS A 373 -14.21 -10.49 -11.06
N LEU A 374 -14.25 -11.78 -11.38
CA LEU A 374 -14.10 -12.90 -10.45
C LEU A 374 -12.90 -13.74 -10.86
N ASP A 375 -11.84 -13.72 -10.06
CA ASP A 375 -10.65 -14.56 -10.24
C ASP A 375 -10.73 -15.72 -9.22
N ILE A 376 -10.84 -16.96 -9.70
CA ILE A 376 -10.95 -18.20 -8.91
C ILE A 376 -10.08 -19.32 -9.53
N ASP A 377 -8.98 -18.96 -10.18
CA ASP A 377 -8.03 -19.90 -10.77
C ASP A 377 -7.23 -20.66 -9.70
N GLY A 378 -6.58 -21.77 -10.06
CA GLY A 378 -5.75 -22.49 -9.08
C GLY A 378 -6.53 -23.17 -7.96
N ASN A 379 -7.83 -23.46 -8.15
CA ASN A 379 -8.71 -24.10 -7.18
C ASN A 379 -8.99 -25.57 -7.57
N GLN A 380 -9.97 -26.20 -6.92
CA GLN A 380 -10.35 -27.60 -7.12
C GLN A 380 -11.63 -27.74 -7.96
N ILE A 381 -11.79 -26.91 -9.00
CA ILE A 381 -13.03 -26.83 -9.78
C ILE A 381 -12.99 -27.89 -10.89
N SER A 382 -13.87 -28.90 -10.79
CA SER A 382 -14.01 -29.95 -11.81
C SER A 382 -14.42 -29.40 -13.17
N ALA A 383 -14.13 -30.14 -14.26
CA ALA A 383 -14.51 -29.74 -15.62
C ALA A 383 -16.04 -29.51 -15.78
N ASP A 384 -16.85 -30.34 -15.12
CA ASP A 384 -18.31 -30.16 -15.11
C ASP A 384 -18.70 -28.88 -14.33
N GLY A 385 -18.03 -28.60 -13.22
CA GLY A 385 -18.20 -27.35 -12.47
C GLY A 385 -17.84 -26.10 -13.28
N VAL A 386 -16.75 -26.16 -14.06
CA VAL A 386 -16.37 -25.09 -15.00
C VAL A 386 -17.47 -24.89 -16.05
N ALA A 387 -17.95 -25.97 -16.67
CA ALA A 387 -19.02 -25.90 -17.67
C ALA A 387 -20.32 -25.30 -17.09
N ASP A 388 -20.68 -25.64 -15.85
CA ASP A 388 -21.83 -25.08 -15.15
C ASP A 388 -21.68 -23.57 -14.87
N ILE A 389 -20.47 -23.13 -14.47
CA ILE A 389 -20.16 -21.71 -14.26
C ILE A 389 -20.25 -20.93 -15.57
N GLU A 390 -19.65 -21.45 -16.65
CA GLU A 390 -19.68 -20.83 -17.97
C GLU A 390 -21.11 -20.71 -18.50
N SER A 391 -21.88 -21.80 -18.44
CA SER A 391 -23.30 -21.83 -18.82
C SER A 391 -24.13 -20.80 -18.04
N LEU A 392 -23.91 -20.70 -16.73
CA LEU A 392 -24.58 -19.70 -15.89
C LEU A 392 -24.24 -18.27 -16.32
N LEU A 393 -22.96 -17.96 -16.55
CA LEU A 393 -22.52 -16.63 -16.98
C LEU A 393 -23.00 -16.28 -18.38
N GLU A 394 -22.99 -17.23 -19.32
CA GLU A 394 -23.55 -17.06 -20.67
C GLU A 394 -25.05 -16.73 -20.61
N SER A 395 -25.82 -17.45 -19.80
CA SER A 395 -27.26 -17.19 -19.61
C SER A 395 -27.55 -15.77 -19.10
N LYS A 396 -26.55 -15.15 -18.46
CA LYS A 396 -26.60 -13.79 -17.91
C LYS A 396 -25.88 -12.74 -18.77
N ASN A 397 -25.29 -13.14 -19.90
CA ASN A 397 -24.42 -12.31 -20.74
C ASN A 397 -23.26 -11.65 -19.96
N LYS A 398 -22.59 -12.44 -19.12
CA LYS A 398 -21.50 -11.98 -18.23
C LYS A 398 -20.24 -12.86 -18.30
N SER A 399 -19.99 -13.49 -19.44
CA SER A 399 -18.80 -14.36 -19.61
C SER A 399 -17.47 -13.61 -19.48
N ASP A 400 -17.46 -12.29 -19.65
CA ASP A 400 -16.29 -11.40 -19.51
C ASP A 400 -15.88 -11.15 -18.05
N VAL A 401 -16.73 -11.50 -17.09
CA VAL A 401 -16.48 -11.32 -15.66
C VAL A 401 -15.49 -12.34 -15.11
N LEU A 402 -15.37 -13.52 -15.71
CA LEU A 402 -14.57 -14.62 -15.15
C LEU A 402 -13.07 -14.46 -15.46
N GLY A 403 -12.24 -14.88 -14.50
CA GLY A 403 -10.79 -15.06 -14.60
C GLY A 403 -10.39 -16.20 -15.53
N SER A 404 -9.07 -16.44 -15.60
CA SER A 404 -8.57 -17.73 -16.06
C SER A 404 -9.05 -18.84 -15.12
N LEU A 405 -9.21 -20.05 -15.65
CA LEU A 405 -9.50 -21.28 -14.89
C LEU A 405 -8.53 -22.41 -15.29
N GLU A 406 -7.41 -22.07 -15.94
CA GLU A 406 -6.49 -23.04 -16.55
C GLU A 406 -5.76 -23.92 -15.51
N ASP A 407 -5.57 -23.43 -14.29
CA ASP A 407 -4.78 -24.07 -13.25
C ASP A 407 -5.66 -24.77 -12.19
N ASN A 408 -6.92 -25.11 -12.51
CA ASN A 408 -7.77 -25.87 -11.58
C ASN A 408 -7.46 -27.37 -11.63
N ASP A 409 -7.21 -27.96 -10.47
CA ASP A 409 -7.00 -29.39 -10.31
C ASP A 409 -8.36 -30.10 -10.10
N GLU A 410 -8.57 -31.25 -10.73
CA GLU A 410 -9.75 -32.08 -10.50
C GLU A 410 -9.54 -32.93 -9.23
N ASP A 411 -10.09 -32.50 -8.09
CA ASP A 411 -10.24 -33.38 -6.94
C ASP A 411 -11.64 -34.05 -6.95
N GLU A 412 -11.68 -35.36 -6.68
CA GLU A 412 -12.93 -36.11 -6.49
C GLU A 412 -13.64 -35.52 -5.26
N GLU A 413 -14.75 -34.79 -5.48
CA GLU A 413 -15.53 -34.18 -4.41
C GLU A 413 -15.85 -35.22 -3.31
N ASP A 414 -15.46 -34.94 -2.06
CA ASP A 414 -16.03 -35.66 -0.91
C ASP A 414 -17.56 -35.40 -0.92
N GLU A 415 -18.35 -36.45 -1.17
CA GLU A 415 -19.83 -36.46 -1.27
C GLU A 415 -20.58 -36.07 0.04
N ASP A 416 -20.04 -35.17 0.86
CA ASP A 416 -20.53 -34.89 2.22
C ASP A 416 -21.18 -33.49 2.39
N ASP A 417 -21.57 -32.82 1.30
CA ASP A 417 -22.30 -31.55 1.36
C ASP A 417 -23.83 -31.77 1.29
N GLU A 418 -24.41 -32.29 2.38
CA GLU A 418 -25.85 -32.13 2.62
C GLU A 418 -26.17 -30.63 2.71
N GLU A 419 -27.00 -30.15 1.78
CA GLU A 419 -27.52 -28.79 1.75
C GLU A 419 -28.32 -28.49 3.03
N GLU A 420 -27.69 -27.90 4.05
CA GLU A 420 -28.46 -27.19 5.09
C GLU A 420 -29.00 -25.88 4.49
N GLU A 421 -30.24 -25.96 4.01
CA GLU A 421 -31.15 -24.83 3.77
C GLU A 421 -31.44 -24.12 5.10
N ASP A 422 -30.48 -23.38 5.63
CA ASP A 422 -30.74 -22.51 6.78
C ASP A 422 -31.43 -21.22 6.35
N GLU A 423 -32.66 -21.08 6.85
CA GLU A 423 -33.60 -19.99 6.62
C GLU A 423 -32.95 -18.61 6.77
N ALA A 424 -33.37 -17.70 5.89
CA ALA A 424 -33.03 -16.29 5.93
C ALA A 424 -33.26 -15.70 7.33
N SER A 425 -32.18 -15.31 8.02
CA SER A 425 -32.30 -14.39 9.14
C SER A 425 -32.90 -13.09 8.61
N SER A 426 -34.09 -12.76 9.13
CA SER A 426 -34.92 -11.68 8.67
C SER A 426 -34.18 -10.34 8.73
N VAL A 427 -34.60 -9.43 7.87
CA VAL A 427 -34.13 -8.03 7.72
C VAL A 427 -34.33 -7.19 9.00
N GLU A 428 -34.77 -7.80 10.11
CA GLU A 428 -35.08 -7.13 11.38
C GLU A 428 -33.85 -6.87 12.26
N ASP A 429 -32.74 -7.60 12.11
CA ASP A 429 -31.54 -7.36 12.94
C ASP A 429 -30.72 -6.11 12.51
N VAL A 430 -30.88 -5.66 11.26
CA VAL A 430 -30.19 -4.45 10.76
C VAL A 430 -30.86 -3.18 11.29
N THR A 431 -32.18 -3.19 11.48
CA THR A 431 -32.91 -2.04 12.04
C THR A 431 -32.63 -1.83 13.53
N VAL A 432 -32.40 -2.90 14.31
CA VAL A 432 -32.12 -2.77 15.75
C VAL A 432 -30.72 -2.16 16.02
N MET A 433 -29.76 -2.32 15.12
CA MET A 433 -28.44 -1.68 15.27
C MET A 433 -28.42 -0.20 14.86
N LEU A 434 -29.27 0.21 13.92
CA LEU A 434 -29.37 1.62 13.50
C LEU A 434 -30.19 2.46 14.49
N ASP A 435 -31.23 1.89 15.11
CA ASP A 435 -32.11 2.65 16.02
C ASP A 435 -31.49 2.91 17.41
N LYS A 436 -30.52 2.11 17.85
CA LYS A 436 -29.82 2.36 19.13
C LYS A 436 -28.88 3.57 19.12
N LYS A 437 -28.57 4.14 17.95
CA LYS A 437 -27.76 5.36 17.84
C LYS A 437 -28.58 6.66 17.94
N LEU A 438 -29.92 6.58 17.92
CA LEU A 438 -30.83 7.73 17.98
C LEU A 438 -31.55 7.88 19.34
N ALA A 439 -31.28 7.01 20.32
CA ALA A 439 -31.97 7.00 21.62
C ALA A 439 -31.09 7.44 22.80
N ILE A 440 -29.99 8.15 22.56
CA ILE A 440 -29.19 8.81 23.60
C ILE A 440 -28.90 10.25 23.16
N GLU A 441 -29.93 11.10 23.25
CA GLU A 441 -29.79 12.55 23.47
C GLU A 441 -30.31 12.88 24.87
#